data_AF-A0A928XP35-F1
#
_entry.id   AF-A0A928XP35-F1
#
_cell.length_a   1.000
_cell.length_b   1.000
_cell.length_c   1.000
_cell.angle_alpha   90.00
_cell.angle_beta   90.00
_cell.angle_gamma   90.00
#
_symmetry.space_group_name_H-M   'P 1'
#
loop_
_entity.id
_entity.type
_entity.pdbx_description
1 polymer ?
#
loop_
_entity_poly.entity_id
_entity_poly.type
_entity_poly.pdbx_seq_one_letter_code
_entity_poly.pdbx_strand_id
1 'polypeptide(L)'
;MSDGAPIYDPYAKGPRPGSPSSPPVGPPTTSAMAIWALVLGVLGFTCIPAVGGLLALTLGLVAKGEISRSEGTRSGAGLAIGGALLGALNLVVSILGLAGLLFWAGSPTPSASPSPPSPVVAPAPTPTFFPPPSPSPAPVASGTPSSRQGGVIISRVGKVELVDLDGDIPSLGRELEAQRKGAAKDGKKVVLWVVVDDCLPCNGVAASLPDAKMQVALEQVRLVRVNARDFGQELTFLGIPVAKVPGFALLGEANRPVDYVNGGEWDEDIARNIAPVLGNFVRGRYDKRRDPWRGSRREDETAL
;
A
#
# COMPACT_ATOMS: atom_id res chain seq x y z
N MET A 1 37.37 -12.68 -109.47
CA MET A 1 36.80 -12.36 -108.15
C MET A 1 36.55 -13.68 -107.45
N SER A 2 37.39 -14.04 -106.48
CA SER A 2 37.29 -15.33 -105.77
C SER A 2 36.60 -15.07 -104.43
N ASP A 3 35.40 -15.62 -104.26
CA ASP A 3 34.62 -15.58 -103.03
C ASP A 3 35.28 -16.50 -101.98
N GLY A 4 35.90 -15.89 -100.97
CA GLY A 4 36.39 -16.59 -99.79
C GLY A 4 35.24 -16.94 -98.85
N ALA A 5 35.00 -18.23 -98.63
CA ALA A 5 34.03 -18.70 -97.66
C ALA A 5 34.39 -18.28 -96.22
N PRO A 6 33.41 -17.93 -95.37
CA PRO A 6 33.68 -17.51 -93.99
C PRO A 6 34.20 -18.69 -93.15
N ILE A 7 35.29 -18.45 -92.41
CA ILE A 7 35.88 -19.38 -91.44
C ILE A 7 34.91 -19.55 -90.26
N TYR A 8 34.47 -20.78 -90.00
CA TYR A 8 33.68 -21.13 -88.82
C TYR A 8 34.60 -21.31 -87.61
N ASP A 9 34.46 -20.45 -86.58
CA ASP A 9 35.14 -20.60 -85.29
C ASP A 9 34.22 -21.33 -84.29
N PRO A 10 34.46 -22.62 -84.00
CA PRO A 10 33.66 -23.40 -83.06
C PRO A 10 33.83 -22.99 -81.58
N TYR A 11 34.70 -22.02 -81.25
CA TYR A 11 34.99 -21.61 -79.87
C TYR A 11 34.47 -20.23 -79.49
N ALA A 12 33.71 -19.55 -80.36
CA ALA A 12 33.06 -18.29 -80.03
C ALA A 12 32.01 -18.49 -78.91
N LYS A 13 32.38 -18.15 -77.66
CA LYS A 13 31.45 -18.12 -76.53
C LYS A 13 30.39 -17.05 -76.78
N GLY A 14 29.13 -17.47 -76.93
CA GLY A 14 27.99 -16.57 -77.06
C GLY A 14 27.84 -15.62 -75.85
N PRO A 15 27.05 -14.54 -75.98
CA PRO A 15 26.79 -13.62 -74.89
C PRO A 15 26.24 -14.37 -73.68
N ARG A 16 26.87 -14.20 -72.51
CA ARG A 16 26.38 -14.81 -71.27
C ARG A 16 25.02 -14.19 -70.91
N PRO A 17 24.02 -14.98 -70.53
CA PRO A 17 22.77 -14.46 -69.96
C PRO A 17 23.09 -13.55 -68.78
N GLY A 18 22.51 -12.35 -68.78
CA GLY A 18 22.70 -11.35 -67.74
C GLY A 18 22.35 -11.92 -66.36
N SER A 19 23.24 -11.67 -65.39
CA SER A 19 22.99 -11.98 -63.98
C SER A 19 21.69 -11.30 -63.51
N PRO A 20 20.84 -11.97 -62.71
CA PRO A 20 19.65 -11.35 -62.17
C PRO A 20 20.03 -10.12 -61.33
N SER A 21 19.47 -8.97 -61.68
CA SER A 21 19.57 -7.73 -60.93
C SER A 21 18.87 -7.91 -59.58
N SER A 22 19.61 -7.84 -58.48
CA SER A 22 19.05 -7.80 -57.13
C SER A 22 18.07 -6.64 -56.98
N PRO A 23 16.92 -6.81 -56.31
CA PRO A 23 15.98 -5.72 -56.07
C PRO A 23 16.63 -4.61 -55.21
N PRO A 24 16.24 -3.34 -55.40
CA PRO A 24 16.75 -2.24 -54.61
C PRO A 24 16.34 -2.40 -53.13
N VAL A 25 17.34 -2.51 -52.26
CA VAL A 25 17.15 -2.49 -50.80
C VAL A 25 16.74 -1.08 -50.40
N GLY A 26 15.52 -0.93 -49.88
CA GLY A 26 15.03 0.36 -49.35
C GLY A 26 15.84 0.81 -48.12
N PRO A 27 15.81 2.12 -47.77
CA PRO A 27 16.53 2.61 -46.61
C PRO A 27 16.01 1.94 -45.31
N PRO A 28 16.91 1.54 -44.40
CA PRO A 28 16.55 0.81 -43.19
C PRO A 28 15.65 1.66 -42.28
N THR A 29 14.64 1.02 -41.69
CA THR A 29 13.69 1.71 -40.78
C THR A 29 14.20 1.65 -39.34
N THR A 30 14.15 2.78 -38.63
CA THR A 30 14.55 2.86 -37.22
C THR A 30 13.54 2.11 -36.35
N SER A 31 14.00 1.29 -35.39
CA SER A 31 13.07 0.55 -34.54
C SER A 31 12.37 1.50 -33.54
N ALA A 32 11.04 1.42 -33.46
CA ALA A 32 10.26 2.19 -32.49
C ALA A 32 10.68 1.87 -31.04
N MET A 33 11.16 0.65 -30.79
CA MET A 33 11.69 0.24 -29.49
C MET A 33 12.97 0.99 -29.09
N ALA A 34 13.86 1.33 -30.04
CA ALA A 34 15.04 2.14 -29.76
C ALA A 34 14.68 3.58 -29.37
N ILE A 35 13.64 4.15 -29.99
CA ILE A 35 13.12 5.48 -29.65
C ILE A 35 12.47 5.45 -28.26
N TRP A 36 11.63 4.47 -27.97
CA TRP A 36 11.01 4.32 -26.65
C TRP A 36 12.02 4.05 -25.54
N ALA A 37 13.07 3.26 -25.79
CA ALA A 37 14.16 3.05 -24.82
C ALA A 37 14.89 4.36 -24.47
N LEU A 38 15.12 5.24 -25.45
CA LEU A 38 15.72 6.55 -25.23
C LEU A 38 14.79 7.47 -24.41
N VAL A 39 13.51 7.54 -24.80
CA VAL A 39 12.50 8.38 -24.14
C VAL A 39 12.29 7.94 -22.69
N LEU A 40 12.18 6.64 -22.43
CA LEU A 40 12.05 6.09 -21.08
C LEU A 40 13.34 6.27 -20.26
N GLY A 41 14.51 6.22 -20.88
CA GLY A 41 15.78 6.50 -20.21
C GLY A 41 15.87 7.96 -19.72
N VAL A 42 15.40 8.91 -20.53
CA VAL A 42 15.36 10.33 -20.17
C VAL A 42 14.26 10.63 -19.14
N LEU A 43 13.04 10.12 -19.34
CA LEU A 43 11.92 10.31 -18.41
C LEU A 43 12.11 9.55 -17.09
N GLY A 44 12.90 8.49 -17.09
CA GLY A 44 13.24 7.72 -15.89
C GLY A 44 14.01 8.54 -14.87
N PHE A 45 14.71 9.60 -15.28
CA PHE A 45 15.41 10.49 -14.35
C PHE A 45 14.49 11.49 -13.65
N THR A 46 13.29 11.77 -14.17
CA THR A 46 12.44 12.88 -13.71
C THR A 46 11.09 12.46 -13.15
N CYS A 47 10.44 11.42 -13.68
CA CYS A 47 9.06 11.07 -13.29
C CYS A 47 8.96 9.80 -12.43
N ILE A 48 9.79 8.77 -12.69
CA ILE A 48 9.76 7.49 -11.96
C ILE A 48 11.19 6.93 -11.84
N PRO A 49 11.99 7.39 -10.85
CA PRO A 49 13.33 6.88 -10.62
C PRO A 49 13.29 5.37 -10.31
N ALA A 50 14.38 4.66 -10.61
CA ALA A 50 14.52 3.20 -10.61
C ALA A 50 13.64 2.42 -11.62
N VAL A 51 12.32 2.61 -11.66
CA VAL A 51 11.43 1.85 -12.56
C VAL A 51 11.63 2.24 -14.02
N GLY A 52 11.76 3.54 -14.32
CA GLY A 52 12.06 4.02 -15.67
C GLY A 52 13.45 3.56 -16.16
N GLY A 53 14.43 3.49 -15.25
CA GLY A 53 15.77 2.97 -15.56
C GLY A 53 15.76 1.48 -15.88
N LEU A 54 15.01 0.68 -15.13
CA LEU A 54 14.88 -0.77 -15.35
C LEU A 54 14.19 -1.08 -16.70
N LEU A 55 13.12 -0.35 -17.03
CA LEU A 55 12.43 -0.48 -18.32
C LEU A 55 13.34 -0.05 -19.48
N ALA A 56 14.03 1.08 -19.38
CA ALA A 56 14.97 1.55 -20.40
C ALA A 56 16.11 0.54 -20.66
N LEU A 57 16.64 -0.08 -19.60
CA LEU A 57 17.70 -1.09 -19.70
C LEU A 57 17.22 -2.35 -20.43
N THR A 58 16.06 -2.88 -20.06
CA THR A 58 15.50 -4.10 -20.68
C THR A 58 15.13 -3.89 -22.14
N LEU A 59 14.42 -2.80 -22.45
CA LEU A 59 14.05 -2.43 -23.82
C LEU A 59 15.27 -2.14 -24.70
N GLY A 60 16.31 -1.49 -24.18
CA GLY A 60 17.54 -1.22 -24.92
C GLY A 60 18.31 -2.49 -25.29
N LEU A 61 18.40 -3.47 -24.37
CA LEU A 61 19.05 -4.76 -24.63
C LEU A 61 18.27 -5.61 -25.64
N VAL A 62 16.94 -5.63 -25.55
CA VAL A 62 16.07 -6.33 -26.52
C VAL A 62 16.19 -5.70 -27.90
N ALA A 63 16.10 -4.37 -28.00
CA ALA A 63 16.24 -3.64 -29.27
C ALA A 63 17.61 -3.87 -29.94
N LYS A 64 18.69 -3.95 -29.15
CA LYS A 64 20.03 -4.29 -29.66
C LYS A 64 20.06 -5.71 -30.26
N GLY A 65 19.42 -6.67 -29.60
CA GLY A 65 19.30 -8.05 -30.07
C GLY A 65 18.52 -8.14 -31.39
N GLU A 66 17.39 -7.45 -31.49
CA GLU A 66 16.58 -7.40 -32.72
C GLU A 66 17.32 -6.76 -33.89
N ILE A 67 18.01 -5.62 -33.67
CA ILE A 67 18.77 -4.94 -34.72
C ILE A 67 19.92 -5.83 -35.23
N SER A 68 20.61 -6.52 -34.33
CA SER A 68 21.72 -7.42 -34.71
C SER A 68 21.26 -8.62 -35.54
N ARG A 69 20.01 -9.07 -35.34
CA ARG A 69 19.40 -10.20 -36.08
C ARG A 69 18.71 -9.78 -37.38
N SER A 70 18.56 -8.48 -37.63
CA SER A 70 17.73 -7.95 -38.71
C SER A 70 18.42 -7.92 -40.08
N GLU A 71 19.65 -8.44 -40.22
CA GLU A 71 20.43 -8.50 -41.47
C GLU A 71 20.45 -7.18 -42.27
N GLY A 72 20.44 -6.04 -41.57
CA GLY A 72 20.48 -4.70 -42.17
C GLY A 72 19.11 -4.06 -42.45
N THR A 73 18.00 -4.72 -42.13
CA THR A 73 16.64 -4.18 -42.33
C THR A 73 16.21 -3.17 -41.24
N ARG A 74 16.86 -3.17 -40.06
CA ARG A 74 16.61 -2.23 -38.96
C ARG A 74 17.87 -1.47 -38.59
N SER A 75 17.73 -0.17 -38.32
CA SER A 75 18.83 0.71 -37.87
C SER A 75 18.51 1.32 -36.49
N GLY A 76 19.51 1.90 -35.83
CA GLY A 76 19.36 2.55 -34.52
C GLY A 76 20.11 1.88 -33.35
N ALA A 77 21.14 1.08 -33.62
CA ALA A 77 21.92 0.40 -32.57
C ALA A 77 22.53 1.40 -31.55
N GLY A 78 22.99 2.57 -32.01
CA GLY A 78 23.52 3.63 -31.13
C GLY A 78 22.47 4.20 -30.18
N LEU A 79 21.22 4.33 -30.63
CA LEU A 79 20.09 4.80 -29.82
C LEU A 79 19.70 3.77 -28.75
N ALA A 80 19.67 2.49 -29.11
CA ALA A 80 19.39 1.40 -28.18
C ALA A 80 20.47 1.29 -27.08
N ILE A 81 21.75 1.41 -27.46
CA ILE A 81 22.87 1.41 -26.51
C ILE A 81 22.83 2.66 -25.62
N GLY A 82 22.55 3.83 -26.20
CA GLY A 82 22.39 5.09 -25.44
C GLY A 82 21.30 4.99 -24.38
N GLY A 83 20.11 4.50 -24.76
CA GLY A 83 18.98 4.28 -23.84
C GLY A 83 19.31 3.28 -22.72
N ALA A 84 20.00 2.18 -23.04
CA ALA A 84 20.41 1.19 -22.05
C ALA A 84 21.42 1.75 -21.03
N LEU A 85 22.42 2.52 -21.49
CA LEU A 85 23.41 3.14 -20.62
C LEU A 85 22.79 4.21 -19.71
N LEU A 86 21.89 5.04 -20.24
CA LEU A 86 21.11 6.00 -19.44
C LEU A 86 20.25 5.30 -18.39
N GLY A 87 19.61 4.18 -18.74
CA GLY A 87 18.83 3.37 -17.80
C GLY A 87 19.68 2.76 -16.68
N ALA A 88 20.85 2.21 -17.02
CA ALA A 88 21.80 1.69 -16.04
C ALA A 88 22.32 2.78 -15.10
N LEU A 89 22.67 3.95 -15.63
CA LEU A 89 23.13 5.09 -14.81
C LEU A 89 22.03 5.56 -13.84
N ASN A 90 20.79 5.68 -14.32
CA ASN A 90 19.64 6.01 -13.48
C ASN A 90 19.46 5.01 -12.32
N LEU A 91 19.59 3.72 -12.61
CA LEU A 91 19.46 2.66 -11.61
C LEU A 91 20.55 2.77 -10.54
N VAL A 92 21.81 2.97 -10.93
CA VAL A 92 22.93 3.14 -10.00
C VAL A 92 22.71 4.37 -9.11
N VAL A 93 22.34 5.52 -9.70
CA VAL A 93 22.09 6.76 -8.95
C VAL A 93 20.91 6.58 -7.98
N SER A 94 19.84 5.90 -8.39
CA SER A 94 18.68 5.63 -7.55
C SER A 94 19.03 4.74 -6.35
N ILE A 95 19.85 3.70 -6.56
CA ILE A 95 20.31 2.80 -5.50
C ILE A 95 21.20 3.55 -4.50
N LEU A 96 22.16 4.34 -4.99
CA LEU A 96 23.04 5.15 -4.14
C LEU A 96 22.26 6.22 -3.37
N GLY A 97 21.27 6.85 -3.99
CA GLY A 97 20.38 7.82 -3.33
C GLY A 97 19.56 7.18 -2.21
N LEU A 98 18.99 5.99 -2.44
CA LEU A 98 18.25 5.26 -1.43
C LEU A 98 19.16 4.82 -0.26
N ALA A 99 20.36 4.31 -0.56
CA ALA A 99 21.33 3.95 0.46
C ALA A 99 21.77 5.16 1.31
N GLY A 100 22.02 6.30 0.67
CA GLY A 100 22.33 7.56 1.37
C GLY A 100 21.18 8.06 2.25
N LEU A 101 19.93 7.95 1.78
CA LEU A 101 18.74 8.31 2.55
C LEU A 101 18.59 7.42 3.80
N LEU A 102 18.76 6.10 3.65
CA LEU A 102 18.69 5.16 4.76
C LEU A 102 19.81 5.39 5.77
N PHE A 103 21.02 5.69 5.30
CA PHE A 103 22.14 6.05 6.16
C PHE A 103 21.91 7.36 6.92
N TRP A 104 21.34 8.37 6.26
CA TRP A 104 21.01 9.65 6.91
C TRP A 104 19.88 9.49 7.93
N ALA A 105 18.80 8.79 7.58
CA ALA A 105 17.68 8.50 8.50
C ALA A 105 18.09 7.61 9.69
N GLY A 106 19.10 6.75 9.49
CA GLY A 106 19.67 5.91 10.55
C GLY A 106 20.73 6.60 11.40
N SER A 107 21.11 7.84 11.10
CA SER A 107 22.07 8.57 11.94
C SER A 107 21.40 8.92 13.28
N PRO A 108 22.04 8.62 14.43
CA PRO A 108 21.47 8.92 15.73
C PRO A 108 21.28 10.44 15.84
N THR A 109 20.02 10.88 15.92
CA THR A 109 19.69 12.28 16.22
C THR A 109 20.43 12.67 17.49
N PRO A 110 21.20 13.78 17.51
CA PRO A 110 21.81 14.24 18.75
C PRO A 110 20.69 14.50 19.74
N SER A 111 20.65 13.69 20.81
CA SER A 111 19.70 13.87 21.91
C SER A 111 19.68 15.33 22.30
N ALA A 112 18.54 15.98 22.13
CA ALA A 112 18.34 17.35 22.55
C ALA A 112 18.76 17.44 24.03
N SER A 113 19.82 18.19 24.29
CA SER A 113 20.30 18.45 25.63
C SER A 113 19.15 19.06 26.44
N PRO A 114 18.83 18.55 27.64
CA PRO A 114 17.76 19.13 28.45
C PRO A 114 18.11 20.59 28.72
N SER A 115 17.25 21.50 28.24
CA SER A 115 17.38 22.92 28.54
C SER A 115 17.29 23.13 30.05
N PRO A 116 18.12 24.01 30.64
CA PRO A 116 17.97 24.36 32.04
C PRO A 116 16.58 24.98 32.27
N PRO A 117 15.93 24.72 33.41
CA PRO A 117 14.64 25.33 33.70
C PRO A 117 14.80 26.86 33.68
N SER A 118 13.93 27.53 32.94
CA SER A 118 13.85 28.99 32.95
C SER A 118 13.64 29.49 34.38
N PRO A 119 14.21 30.64 34.78
CA PRO A 119 13.93 31.24 36.08
C PRO A 119 12.43 31.53 36.15
N VAL A 120 11.76 30.94 37.14
CA VAL A 120 10.36 31.23 37.45
C VAL A 120 10.28 32.71 37.81
N VAL A 121 9.74 33.52 36.90
CA VAL A 121 9.29 34.88 37.23
C VAL A 121 8.14 34.71 38.21
N ALA A 122 8.33 35.22 39.43
CA ALA A 122 7.29 35.24 40.44
C ALA A 122 6.04 35.95 39.89
N PRO A 123 4.85 35.37 39.98
CA PRO A 123 3.63 36.07 39.57
C PRO A 123 3.40 37.29 40.46
N ALA A 124 3.02 38.40 39.84
CA ALA A 124 2.55 39.60 40.52
C ALA A 124 1.39 39.25 41.49
N PRO A 125 1.20 39.99 42.61
CA PRO A 125 0.13 39.70 43.54
C PRO A 125 -1.23 39.84 42.84
N THR A 126 -1.91 38.72 42.65
CA THR A 126 -3.28 38.66 42.15
C THR A 126 -4.20 39.40 43.13
N PRO A 127 -5.13 40.26 42.68
CA PRO A 127 -6.13 40.84 43.58
C PRO A 127 -6.95 39.72 44.21
N THR A 128 -7.09 39.78 45.53
CA THR A 128 -7.82 38.81 46.36
C THR A 128 -9.29 38.81 45.97
N PHE A 129 -9.67 37.91 45.06
CA PHE A 129 -11.06 37.61 44.79
C PHE A 129 -11.54 36.66 45.91
N PHE A 130 -12.52 37.11 46.69
CA PHE A 130 -13.22 36.27 47.66
C PHE A 130 -13.74 35.01 46.95
N PRO A 131 -13.42 33.79 47.41
CA PRO A 131 -14.03 32.60 46.85
C PRO A 131 -15.52 32.58 47.23
N PRO A 132 -16.45 32.24 46.32
CA PRO A 132 -17.80 31.87 46.72
C PRO A 132 -17.75 30.64 47.63
N PRO A 133 -18.74 30.43 48.53
CA PRO A 133 -18.77 29.27 49.40
C PRO A 133 -18.68 27.98 48.57
N SER A 134 -17.72 27.14 48.96
CA SER A 134 -17.48 25.81 48.42
C SER A 134 -18.81 25.07 48.17
N PRO A 135 -19.12 24.64 46.94
CA PRO A 135 -20.07 23.56 46.77
C PRO A 135 -19.45 22.32 47.42
N SER A 136 -20.23 21.71 48.31
CA SER A 136 -20.05 20.37 48.87
C SER A 136 -19.40 19.42 47.85
N PRO A 137 -18.48 18.53 48.24
CA PRO A 137 -17.82 17.63 47.29
C PRO A 137 -18.88 16.81 46.55
N ALA A 138 -19.13 17.18 45.30
CA ALA A 138 -19.83 16.33 44.37
C ALA A 138 -19.02 15.03 44.26
N PRO A 139 -19.67 13.85 44.23
CA PRO A 139 -18.95 12.60 44.10
C PRO A 139 -18.15 12.65 42.81
N VAL A 140 -16.88 12.26 42.92
CA VAL A 140 -15.99 11.95 41.80
C VAL A 140 -16.83 11.29 40.71
N ALA A 141 -16.97 11.96 39.57
CA ALA A 141 -17.58 11.38 38.39
C ALA A 141 -16.83 10.08 38.12
N SER A 142 -17.53 9.00 38.43
CA SER A 142 -17.03 7.65 38.35
C SER A 142 -16.46 7.45 36.96
N GLY A 143 -15.21 6.99 36.88
CA GLY A 143 -14.78 6.29 35.68
C GLY A 143 -15.86 5.28 35.35
N THR A 144 -16.31 5.28 34.10
CA THR A 144 -17.27 4.32 33.55
C THR A 144 -17.00 2.94 34.15
N PRO A 145 -18.03 2.20 34.62
CA PRO A 145 -17.83 0.89 35.21
C PRO A 145 -17.19 -0.04 34.18
N SER A 146 -15.87 -0.20 34.27
CA SER A 146 -15.13 -1.17 33.48
C SER A 146 -15.26 -2.50 34.20
N SER A 147 -16.26 -3.29 33.80
CA SER A 147 -16.45 -4.64 34.32
C SER A 147 -15.34 -5.51 33.73
N ARG A 148 -14.26 -5.73 34.49
CA ARG A 148 -13.18 -6.64 34.10
C ARG A 148 -13.58 -8.06 34.52
N GLN A 149 -13.93 -8.89 33.54
CA GLN A 149 -14.25 -10.30 33.76
C GLN A 149 -13.39 -11.14 32.84
N GLY A 150 -12.43 -11.88 33.42
CA GLY A 150 -11.69 -12.95 32.75
C GLY A 150 -11.07 -12.58 31.40
N GLY A 151 -10.41 -11.43 31.32
CA GLY A 151 -9.71 -10.97 30.10
C GLY A 151 -10.52 -10.04 29.17
N VAL A 152 -11.75 -9.72 29.58
CA VAL A 152 -12.66 -8.84 28.84
C VAL A 152 -12.83 -7.53 29.61
N ILE A 153 -12.56 -6.40 28.94
CA ILE A 153 -12.72 -5.05 29.49
C ILE A 153 -13.76 -4.31 28.65
N ILE A 154 -14.92 -4.04 29.23
CA ILE A 154 -15.99 -3.30 28.55
C ILE A 154 -15.94 -1.84 28.97
N SER A 155 -15.77 -0.95 28.00
CA SER A 155 -15.74 0.50 28.18
C SER A 155 -16.73 1.21 27.24
N ARG A 156 -16.98 2.49 27.52
CA ARG A 156 -17.78 3.35 26.63
C ARG A 156 -17.00 4.58 26.25
N VAL A 157 -16.98 4.88 24.95
CA VAL A 157 -16.44 6.11 24.38
C VAL A 157 -17.61 6.85 23.76
N GLY A 158 -18.21 7.77 24.53
CA GLY A 158 -19.49 8.39 24.16
C GLY A 158 -20.61 7.34 24.07
N LYS A 159 -21.23 7.24 22.90
CA LYS A 159 -22.26 6.24 22.52
C LYS A 159 -21.67 4.91 22.06
N VAL A 160 -20.38 4.86 21.71
CA VAL A 160 -19.73 3.65 21.22
C VAL A 160 -19.36 2.76 22.41
N GLU A 161 -19.79 1.50 22.35
CA GLU A 161 -19.42 0.45 23.29
C GLU A 161 -18.15 -0.24 22.75
N LEU A 162 -17.05 -0.14 23.50
CA LEU A 162 -15.76 -0.73 23.16
C LEU A 162 -15.48 -1.89 24.11
N VAL A 163 -15.26 -3.07 23.54
CA VAL A 163 -14.88 -4.28 24.27
C VAL A 163 -13.45 -4.62 23.92
N ASP A 164 -12.55 -4.53 24.89
CA ASP A 164 -11.16 -4.89 24.75
C ASP A 164 -10.97 -6.35 25.21
N LEU A 165 -10.40 -7.17 24.32
CA LEU A 165 -10.01 -8.54 24.62
C LEU A 165 -8.50 -8.60 24.81
N ASP A 166 -8.06 -9.01 25.99
CA ASP A 166 -6.65 -9.28 26.27
C ASP A 166 -6.30 -10.75 25.99
N GLY A 167 -5.01 -11.07 25.96
CA GLY A 167 -4.48 -12.42 25.71
C GLY A 167 -4.83 -13.47 26.78
N ASP A 168 -5.47 -13.09 27.88
CA ASP A 168 -5.79 -14.01 28.98
C ASP A 168 -7.13 -14.74 28.79
N ILE A 169 -7.92 -14.36 27.76
CA ILE A 169 -9.17 -15.07 27.45
C ILE A 169 -8.88 -16.49 26.92
N PRO A 170 -9.70 -17.50 27.27
CA PRO A 170 -9.43 -18.90 26.91
C PRO A 170 -9.69 -19.24 25.44
N SER A 171 -10.53 -18.47 24.74
CA SER A 171 -10.82 -18.66 23.31
C SER A 171 -11.47 -17.40 22.74
N LEU A 172 -10.85 -16.82 21.71
CA LEU A 172 -11.40 -15.71 20.95
C LEU A 172 -12.73 -16.10 20.31
N GLY A 173 -12.81 -17.29 19.71
CA GLY A 173 -14.04 -17.75 19.06
C GLY A 173 -15.25 -17.78 20.01
N ARG A 174 -15.07 -18.31 21.23
CA ARG A 174 -16.16 -18.35 22.23
C ARG A 174 -16.53 -16.96 22.72
N GLU A 175 -15.55 -16.09 22.93
CA GLU A 175 -15.80 -14.73 23.40
C GLU A 175 -16.48 -13.87 22.34
N LEU A 176 -16.08 -13.96 21.08
CA LEU A 176 -16.77 -13.27 19.97
C LEU A 176 -18.22 -13.75 19.82
N GLU A 177 -18.47 -15.04 20.02
CA GLU A 177 -19.84 -15.56 20.00
C GLU A 177 -20.68 -14.96 21.14
N ALA A 178 -20.12 -14.86 22.35
CA ALA A 178 -20.76 -14.23 23.49
C ALA A 178 -21.05 -12.74 23.22
N GLN A 179 -20.08 -12.00 22.68
CA GLN A 179 -20.25 -10.59 22.32
C GLN A 179 -21.32 -10.38 21.24
N ARG A 180 -21.37 -11.26 20.23
CA ARG A 180 -22.39 -11.20 19.17
C ARG A 180 -23.79 -11.50 19.71
N LYS A 181 -23.94 -12.54 20.55
CA LYS A 181 -25.20 -12.84 21.21
C LYS A 181 -25.66 -11.70 22.13
N GLY A 182 -24.71 -11.05 22.81
CA GLY A 182 -24.97 -9.87 23.63
C GLY A 182 -25.44 -8.68 22.81
N ALA A 183 -24.67 -8.30 21.79
CA ALA A 183 -24.97 -7.17 20.90
C ALA A 183 -26.31 -7.34 20.15
N ALA A 184 -26.67 -8.57 19.78
CA ALA A 184 -27.92 -8.87 19.10
C ALA A 184 -29.16 -8.53 19.94
N LYS A 185 -29.07 -8.56 21.28
CA LYS A 185 -30.19 -8.15 22.17
C LYS A 185 -30.52 -6.67 22.03
N ASP A 186 -29.51 -5.87 21.71
CA ASP A 186 -29.63 -4.42 21.50
C ASP A 186 -29.77 -4.06 20.01
N GLY A 187 -29.94 -5.06 19.12
CA GLY A 187 -29.97 -4.86 17.67
C GLY A 187 -28.65 -4.34 17.08
N LYS A 188 -27.54 -4.44 17.81
CA LYS A 188 -26.22 -3.98 17.38
C LYS A 188 -25.49 -5.06 16.60
N LYS A 189 -24.68 -4.62 15.62
CA LYS A 189 -23.71 -5.48 14.93
C LYS A 189 -22.40 -5.52 15.72
N VAL A 190 -21.63 -6.59 15.55
CA VAL A 190 -20.26 -6.65 16.10
C VAL A 190 -19.27 -6.37 14.99
N VAL A 191 -18.37 -5.42 15.24
CA VAL A 191 -17.20 -5.17 14.40
C VAL A 191 -15.96 -5.51 15.21
N LEU A 192 -15.17 -6.45 14.68
CA LEU A 192 -13.87 -6.78 15.25
C LEU A 192 -12.81 -5.82 14.70
N TRP A 193 -12.17 -5.08 15.59
CA TRP A 193 -11.09 -4.16 15.33
C TRP A 193 -9.75 -4.82 15.69
N VAL A 194 -9.02 -5.24 14.66
CA VAL A 194 -7.73 -5.90 14.77
C VAL A 194 -6.62 -4.86 14.85
N VAL A 195 -5.82 -4.91 15.90
CA VAL A 195 -4.68 -4.03 16.15
C VAL A 195 -3.41 -4.84 16.44
N VAL A 196 -2.28 -4.15 16.58
CA VAL A 196 -1.02 -4.68 17.13
C VAL A 196 -0.42 -3.65 18.09
N ASP A 197 0.52 -4.07 18.91
CA ASP A 197 1.32 -3.17 19.74
C ASP A 197 2.10 -2.16 18.89
N ASP A 198 2.31 -0.97 19.44
CA ASP A 198 3.03 0.14 18.79
C ASP A 198 2.46 0.56 17.40
N CYS A 199 1.16 0.39 17.20
CA CYS A 199 0.47 0.75 15.97
C CYS A 199 0.01 2.23 15.96
N LEU A 200 0.77 3.11 15.32
CA LEU A 200 0.41 4.53 15.16
C LEU A 200 -0.96 4.76 14.50
N PRO A 201 -1.30 4.09 13.37
CA PRO A 201 -2.63 4.26 12.77
C PRO A 201 -3.78 3.77 13.67
N CYS A 202 -3.54 2.72 14.47
CA CYS A 202 -4.51 2.23 15.45
C CYS A 202 -4.78 3.28 16.55
N ASN A 203 -3.74 3.99 16.99
CA ASN A 203 -3.88 5.09 17.95
C ASN A 203 -4.68 6.26 17.36
N GLY A 204 -4.52 6.57 16.08
CA GLY A 204 -5.32 7.58 15.38
C GLY A 204 -6.82 7.23 15.33
N VAL A 205 -7.16 5.97 15.06
CA VAL A 205 -8.54 5.49 15.17
C VAL A 205 -9.06 5.60 16.60
N ALA A 206 -8.28 5.15 17.60
CA ALA A 206 -8.67 5.21 19.01
C ALA A 206 -8.97 6.65 19.45
N ALA A 207 -8.09 7.59 19.11
CA ALA A 207 -8.23 9.01 19.40
C ALA A 207 -9.41 9.66 18.67
N SER A 208 -9.79 9.12 17.51
CA SER A 208 -10.93 9.59 16.73
C SER A 208 -12.28 9.11 17.24
N LEU A 209 -12.33 8.04 18.06
CA LEU A 209 -13.60 7.47 18.55
C LEU A 209 -14.54 8.50 19.20
N PRO A 210 -14.10 9.44 20.06
CA PRO A 210 -15.00 10.43 20.68
C PRO A 210 -15.62 11.44 19.72
N ASP A 211 -15.06 11.62 18.51
CA ASP A 211 -15.54 12.61 17.54
C ASP A 211 -16.98 12.32 17.10
N ALA A 212 -17.79 13.38 16.97
CA ALA A 212 -19.21 13.27 16.64
C ALA A 212 -19.48 12.45 15.35
N LYS A 213 -18.60 12.50 14.35
CA LYS A 213 -18.75 11.72 13.12
C LYS A 213 -18.54 10.23 13.37
N MET A 214 -17.56 9.88 14.19
CA MET A 214 -17.30 8.48 14.59
C MET A 214 -18.44 7.94 15.45
N GLN A 215 -18.99 8.78 16.34
CA GLN A 215 -20.16 8.44 17.16
C GLN A 215 -21.39 8.10 16.31
N VAL A 216 -21.63 8.84 15.22
CA VAL A 216 -22.73 8.55 14.26
C VAL A 216 -22.38 7.36 13.36
N ALA A 217 -21.11 7.20 12.98
CA ALA A 217 -20.68 6.11 12.12
C ALA A 217 -20.85 4.74 12.80
N LEU A 218 -20.58 4.65 14.11
CA LEU A 218 -20.52 3.41 14.88
C LEU A 218 -21.68 3.25 15.89
N GLU A 219 -22.74 4.06 15.82
CA GLU A 219 -23.81 4.05 16.83
C GLU A 219 -24.55 2.70 16.97
N GLN A 220 -24.66 1.92 15.88
CA GLN A 220 -25.32 0.61 15.84
C GLN A 220 -24.32 -0.56 15.99
N VAL A 221 -23.14 -0.29 16.54
CA VAL A 221 -22.03 -1.24 16.57
C VAL A 221 -21.54 -1.42 18.00
N ARG A 222 -21.27 -2.68 18.36
CA ARG A 222 -20.35 -3.03 19.45
C ARG A 222 -18.98 -3.26 18.83
N LEU A 223 -18.02 -2.41 19.19
CA LEU A 223 -16.66 -2.48 18.66
C LEU A 223 -15.85 -3.38 19.58
N VAL A 224 -15.32 -4.48 19.06
CA VAL A 224 -14.49 -5.42 19.83
C VAL A 224 -13.06 -5.24 19.36
N ARG A 225 -12.14 -4.77 20.21
CA ARG A 225 -10.72 -4.61 19.87
C ARG A 225 -9.93 -5.82 20.33
N VAL A 226 -9.08 -6.32 19.44
CA VAL A 226 -8.24 -7.51 19.66
C VAL A 226 -6.84 -7.29 19.11
N ASN A 227 -5.83 -7.75 19.85
CA ASN A 227 -4.44 -7.71 19.39
C ASN A 227 -4.12 -8.96 18.54
N ALA A 228 -3.63 -8.76 17.32
CA ALA A 228 -3.25 -9.84 16.42
C ALA A 228 -2.00 -10.61 16.89
N ARG A 229 -1.18 -10.03 17.77
CA ARG A 229 -0.04 -10.71 18.41
C ARG A 229 -0.51 -11.80 19.36
N ASP A 230 -1.59 -11.54 20.10
CA ASP A 230 -2.15 -12.48 21.08
C ASP A 230 -3.00 -13.57 20.38
N PHE A 231 -3.77 -13.19 19.36
CA PHE A 231 -4.78 -14.07 18.75
C PHE A 231 -4.54 -14.45 17.28
N GLY A 232 -3.32 -14.33 16.78
CA GLY A 232 -3.02 -14.48 15.34
C GLY A 232 -3.51 -15.81 14.72
N GLN A 233 -3.35 -16.94 15.41
CA GLN A 233 -3.80 -18.24 14.91
C GLN A 233 -5.33 -18.35 14.87
N GLU A 234 -6.02 -17.91 15.93
CA GLU A 234 -7.48 -17.92 15.98
C GLU A 234 -8.10 -16.97 14.95
N LEU A 235 -7.52 -15.79 14.76
CA LEU A 235 -7.93 -14.85 13.71
C LEU A 235 -7.76 -15.45 12.32
N THR A 236 -6.66 -16.18 12.08
CA THR A 236 -6.43 -16.88 10.82
C THR A 236 -7.48 -17.97 10.58
N PHE A 237 -7.80 -18.76 11.61
CA PHE A 237 -8.85 -19.79 11.54
C PHE A 237 -10.24 -19.20 11.28
N LEU A 238 -10.52 -18.02 11.82
CA LEU A 238 -11.75 -17.27 11.54
C LEU A 238 -11.77 -16.60 10.15
N GLY A 239 -10.68 -16.69 9.38
CA GLY A 239 -10.56 -16.06 8.06
C GLY A 239 -10.43 -14.54 8.13
N ILE A 240 -9.96 -13.99 9.25
CA ILE A 240 -9.81 -12.56 9.49
C ILE A 240 -8.37 -12.14 9.17
N PRO A 241 -8.15 -11.24 8.19
CA PRO A 241 -6.80 -10.82 7.82
C PRO A 241 -6.08 -10.06 8.94
N VAL A 242 -4.82 -10.46 9.19
CA VAL A 242 -3.93 -9.82 10.18
C VAL A 242 -2.74 -9.07 9.54
N ALA A 243 -2.65 -9.06 8.20
CA ALA A 243 -1.52 -8.49 7.47
C ALA A 243 -1.54 -6.96 7.38
N LYS A 244 -2.73 -6.34 7.39
CA LYS A 244 -2.92 -4.89 7.34
C LYS A 244 -3.68 -4.45 8.58
N VAL A 245 -3.07 -3.55 9.36
CA VAL A 245 -3.63 -3.03 10.60
C VAL A 245 -3.65 -1.49 10.57
N PRO A 246 -4.67 -0.84 11.15
CA PRO A 246 -5.84 -1.43 11.79
C PRO A 246 -6.77 -2.13 10.79
N GLY A 247 -7.27 -3.31 11.16
CA GLY A 247 -8.23 -4.09 10.38
C GLY A 247 -9.61 -4.09 11.03
N PHE A 248 -10.68 -4.13 10.24
CA PHE A 248 -12.06 -4.13 10.72
C PHE A 248 -12.85 -5.22 10.01
N ALA A 249 -13.28 -6.24 10.76
CA ALA A 249 -14.13 -7.30 10.25
C ALA A 249 -15.56 -7.11 10.78
N LEU A 250 -16.53 -7.00 9.88
CA LEU A 250 -17.94 -7.04 10.25
C LEU A 250 -18.32 -8.50 10.48
N LEU A 251 -18.70 -8.87 11.70
CA LEU A 251 -18.98 -10.26 12.03
C LEU A 251 -20.45 -10.61 11.76
N GLY A 252 -20.64 -11.68 10.99
CA GLY A 252 -21.94 -12.31 10.77
C GLY A 252 -22.17 -13.50 11.70
N GLU A 253 -22.92 -14.48 11.20
CA GLU A 253 -23.19 -15.71 11.94
C GLU A 253 -21.92 -16.55 12.13
N ALA A 254 -21.87 -17.31 13.23
CA ALA A 254 -20.73 -18.15 13.59
C ALA A 254 -19.36 -17.43 13.57
N ASN A 255 -19.35 -16.12 13.86
CA ASN A 255 -18.16 -15.25 13.84
C ASN A 255 -17.46 -15.16 12.48
N ARG A 256 -18.12 -15.56 11.38
CA ARG A 256 -17.56 -15.40 10.05
C ARG A 256 -17.55 -13.93 9.66
N PRO A 257 -16.45 -13.40 9.10
CA PRO A 257 -16.45 -12.06 8.53
C PRO A 257 -17.42 -12.05 7.35
N VAL A 258 -18.37 -11.11 7.34
CA VAL A 258 -19.25 -10.84 6.19
C VAL A 258 -18.73 -9.73 5.30
N ASP A 259 -17.87 -8.88 5.87
CA ASP A 259 -17.17 -7.81 5.18
C ASP A 259 -15.88 -7.46 5.95
N TYR A 260 -14.87 -6.93 5.26
CA TYR A 260 -13.62 -6.47 5.85
C TYR A 260 -13.09 -5.19 5.19
N VAL A 261 -12.59 -4.27 6.00
CA VAL A 261 -11.84 -3.07 5.58
C VAL A 261 -10.60 -2.89 6.46
N ASN A 262 -9.61 -2.13 6.00
CA ASN A 262 -8.40 -1.82 6.76
C ASN A 262 -8.01 -0.35 6.64
N GLY A 263 -6.97 0.05 7.39
CA GLY A 263 -6.46 1.43 7.43
C GLY A 263 -6.08 2.04 6.09
N GLY A 264 -5.84 1.24 5.04
CA GLY A 264 -5.56 1.74 3.70
C GLY A 264 -6.74 2.37 2.97
N GLU A 265 -7.95 2.31 3.53
CA GLU A 265 -9.18 2.85 2.90
C GLU A 265 -9.34 4.37 3.07
N TRP A 266 -8.55 5.00 3.95
CA TRP A 266 -8.53 6.44 4.15
C TRP A 266 -7.09 6.99 4.07
N ASP A 267 -6.98 8.32 4.11
CA ASP A 267 -5.69 9.01 4.11
C ASP A 267 -5.20 9.16 5.57
N GLU A 268 -5.25 10.35 6.15
CA GLU A 268 -4.87 10.56 7.55
C GLU A 268 -5.83 9.88 8.53
N ASP A 269 -5.30 9.33 9.63
CA ASP A 269 -6.03 8.64 10.71
C ASP A 269 -6.82 9.60 11.62
N ILE A 270 -7.67 10.42 11.01
CA ILE A 270 -8.53 11.39 11.67
C ILE A 270 -10.01 11.08 11.41
N ALA A 271 -10.87 11.41 12.38
CA ALA A 271 -12.30 11.13 12.33
C ALA A 271 -13.00 11.57 11.03
N ARG A 272 -12.57 12.69 10.43
CA ARG A 272 -13.12 13.20 9.16
C ARG A 272 -12.98 12.19 8.01
N ASN A 273 -11.89 11.41 7.99
CA ASN A 273 -11.58 10.47 6.92
C ASN A 273 -12.06 9.06 7.26
N ILE A 274 -11.93 8.66 8.53
CA ILE A 274 -12.30 7.32 9.00
C ILE A 274 -13.83 7.12 9.03
N ALA A 275 -14.58 8.08 9.58
CA ALA A 275 -16.01 7.95 9.80
C ALA A 275 -16.84 7.64 8.53
N PRO A 276 -16.64 8.28 7.36
CA PRO A 276 -17.39 7.94 6.16
C PRO A 276 -17.07 6.52 5.64
N VAL A 277 -15.85 6.02 5.83
CA VAL A 277 -15.49 4.65 5.46
C VAL A 277 -16.18 3.66 6.39
N LEU A 278 -15.89 3.72 7.70
CA LEU A 278 -16.46 2.79 8.66
C LEU A 278 -17.98 2.86 8.73
N GLY A 279 -18.55 4.07 8.63
CA GLY A 279 -20.00 4.27 8.63
C GLY A 279 -20.70 3.63 7.43
N ASN A 280 -20.11 3.68 6.23
CA ASN A 280 -20.69 2.99 5.08
C ASN A 280 -20.44 1.48 5.15
N PHE A 281 -19.27 1.06 5.64
CA PHE A 281 -18.88 -0.33 5.83
C PHE A 281 -19.86 -1.07 6.75
N VAL A 282 -20.12 -0.56 7.95
CA VAL A 282 -21.02 -1.24 8.90
C VAL A 282 -22.49 -1.25 8.46
N ARG A 283 -22.85 -0.32 7.56
CA ARG A 283 -24.17 -0.26 6.91
C ARG A 283 -24.27 -1.13 5.66
N GLY A 284 -23.18 -1.77 5.22
CA GLY A 284 -23.15 -2.59 4.00
C GLY A 284 -23.30 -1.76 2.71
N ARG A 285 -22.85 -0.50 2.71
CA ARG A 285 -22.94 0.43 1.57
C ARG A 285 -21.58 0.94 1.12
N TYR A 286 -20.52 0.17 1.38
CA TYR A 286 -19.14 0.54 1.05
C TYR A 286 -18.67 -0.22 -0.19
N ASP A 287 -19.02 0.30 -1.36
CA ASP A 287 -18.80 -0.39 -2.64
C ASP A 287 -17.51 0.06 -3.36
N LYS A 288 -17.11 1.33 -3.18
CA LYS A 288 -15.89 1.88 -3.77
C LYS A 288 -14.73 1.75 -2.78
N ARG A 289 -13.85 0.77 -3.02
CA ARG A 289 -12.75 0.40 -2.12
C ARG A 289 -11.39 0.65 -2.77
N ARG A 290 -10.43 1.10 -1.98
CA ARG A 290 -9.01 1.14 -2.34
C ARG A 290 -8.41 -0.26 -2.27
N ASP A 291 -8.86 -1.09 -1.32
CA ASP A 291 -8.37 -2.45 -1.09
C ASP A 291 -9.54 -3.45 -1.02
N PRO A 292 -10.03 -3.95 -2.18
CA PRO A 292 -11.20 -4.83 -2.22
C PRO A 292 -10.98 -6.15 -1.49
N TRP A 293 -11.83 -6.43 -0.50
CA TRP A 293 -11.86 -7.74 0.17
C TRP A 293 -12.65 -8.75 -0.66
N ARG A 294 -12.05 -9.92 -0.93
CA ARG A 294 -12.64 -10.99 -1.75
C ARG A 294 -13.22 -12.16 -0.93
N GLY A 295 -13.41 -11.95 0.37
CA GLY A 295 -13.78 -13.02 1.30
C GLY A 295 -12.57 -13.63 2.02
N SER A 296 -12.84 -14.49 2.99
CA SER A 296 -11.81 -15.32 3.62
C SER A 296 -11.18 -16.23 2.56
N ARG A 297 -9.85 -16.17 2.40
CA ARG A 297 -9.12 -17.06 1.49
C ARG A 297 -9.45 -18.50 1.88
N ARG A 298 -10.00 -19.28 0.96
CA ARG A 298 -10.22 -20.71 1.18
C ARG A 298 -8.86 -21.41 1.15
N GLU A 299 -8.69 -22.45 1.96
CA GLU A 299 -7.42 -23.17 2.10
C GLU A 299 -6.94 -23.85 0.80
N ASP A 300 -7.79 -23.93 -0.23
CA ASP A 300 -7.49 -24.48 -1.56
C ASP A 300 -6.90 -23.45 -2.55
N GLU A 301 -6.95 -22.16 -2.25
CA GLU A 301 -6.41 -21.10 -3.12
C GLU A 301 -4.90 -20.91 -2.86
N THR A 302 -4.11 -21.83 -3.41
CA THR A 302 -2.65 -21.74 -3.43
C THR A 302 -2.24 -20.50 -4.22
N ALA A 303 -1.41 -19.64 -3.61
CA ALA A 303 -0.85 -18.47 -4.27
C ALA A 303 0.01 -18.91 -5.46
N LEU A 304 -0.49 -18.65 -6.68
CA LEU A 304 0.25 -18.73 -7.93
C LEU A 304 1.11 -17.48 -8.12
#